data_AF-A0A970X2J6-F1
#
_entry.id   AF-A0A970X2J6-F1
#
_cell.length_a   1.000
_cell.length_b   1.000
_cell.length_c   1.000
_cell.angle_alpha   90.00
_cell.angle_beta   90.00
_cell.angle_gamma   90.00
#
_symmetry.space_group_name_H-M   'P 1'
#
loop_
_entity.id
_entity.type
_entity.pdbx_description
1 polymer ?
#
loop_
_entity_poly.entity_id
_entity_poly.type
_entity_poly.pdbx_seq_one_letter_code
_entity_poly.pdbx_strand_id
1 'polypeptide(L)'
;MKKANTNHFPTQEPDTTIDNAISDAQQALLLTRNHASQWGINPERIGYVGFSAGGGVVVGATVRATAATMPAFLGTLYGPSLIDVEVPKNAPGLFIGVHADHPNVAAGCMALFMEWKKAGIDAELHVYGKYTGGMFGGNQLKDRNTPNGAWQETFYSWLVANRYVESVAQPVATITSGAIQGSLNDEIVSFKGIPYAQAERFMPPQKVTPWSGVRSCTAYGPWALPNLSPRRLRHPCTSFSSTGNRPLPGVSLALLTVWKFPLCSIRPSWKGI
;
A
#
# COMPACT_ATOMS: atom_id res chain seq x y z
N MET A 1 -28.29 -5.88 11.15
CA MET A 1 -27.71 -6.57 9.98
C MET A 1 -27.68 -8.05 10.29
N LYS A 2 -28.26 -8.92 9.45
CA LYS A 2 -28.03 -10.36 9.54
C LYS A 2 -26.68 -10.64 8.90
N LYS A 3 -25.73 -11.23 9.63
CA LYS A 3 -24.40 -11.65 9.12
C LYS A 3 -23.72 -10.63 8.18
N ALA A 4 -23.60 -9.37 8.62
CA ALA A 4 -23.01 -8.26 7.85
C ALA A 4 -23.69 -7.88 6.51
N ASN A 5 -24.86 -8.42 6.20
CA ASN A 5 -25.65 -8.02 5.04
C ASN A 5 -26.29 -6.65 5.25
N THR A 6 -26.01 -5.72 4.33
CA THR A 6 -26.55 -4.35 4.30
C THR A 6 -27.63 -4.14 3.24
N ASN A 7 -27.98 -5.17 2.46
CA ASN A 7 -29.09 -5.07 1.53
C ASN A 7 -30.41 -4.99 2.32
N HIS A 8 -31.02 -3.80 2.32
CA HIS A 8 -32.28 -3.51 3.01
C HIS A 8 -33.52 -3.79 2.14
N PHE A 9 -33.34 -4.29 0.91
CA PHE A 9 -34.44 -4.69 0.03
C PHE A 9 -34.61 -6.22 0.10
N PRO A 10 -35.45 -6.75 1.00
CA PRO A 10 -35.84 -8.15 0.95
C PRO A 10 -36.81 -8.32 -0.22
N THR A 11 -36.32 -8.58 -1.42
CA THR A 11 -37.22 -9.10 -2.45
C THR A 11 -37.59 -10.52 -2.05
N GLN A 12 -38.89 -10.82 -2.07
CA GLN A 12 -39.42 -12.19 -1.87
C GLN A 12 -39.01 -13.14 -3.01
N GLU A 13 -38.34 -12.62 -4.04
CA GLU A 13 -37.71 -13.32 -5.14
C GLU A 13 -36.18 -13.30 -4.98
N PRO A 14 -35.45 -14.35 -5.40
CA PRO A 14 -34.00 -14.33 -5.43
C PRO A 14 -33.52 -13.10 -6.21
N ASP A 15 -32.61 -12.32 -5.64
CA ASP A 15 -32.04 -11.14 -6.28
C ASP A 15 -31.11 -11.59 -7.42
N THR A 16 -31.74 -11.92 -8.56
CA THR A 16 -31.08 -12.38 -9.77
C THR A 16 -30.04 -11.39 -10.27
N THR A 17 -30.16 -10.10 -9.92
CA THR A 17 -29.19 -9.07 -10.31
C THR A 17 -27.87 -9.26 -9.55
N ILE A 18 -27.94 -9.41 -8.23
CA ILE A 18 -26.75 -9.68 -7.41
C ILE A 18 -26.15 -11.03 -7.78
N ASP A 19 -26.99 -12.05 -7.98
CA ASP A 19 -26.52 -13.40 -8.35
C ASP A 19 -25.78 -13.39 -9.70
N ASN A 20 -26.32 -12.70 -10.70
CA ASN A 20 -25.66 -12.53 -12.01
C ASN A 20 -24.34 -11.75 -11.87
N ALA A 21 -24.32 -10.65 -11.10
CA ALA A 21 -23.11 -9.87 -10.88
C ALA A 21 -22.01 -10.68 -10.17
N ILE A 22 -22.40 -11.52 -9.21
CA ILE A 22 -21.49 -12.45 -8.53
C ILE A 22 -20.92 -13.47 -9.53
N SER A 23 -21.78 -14.07 -10.35
CA SER A 23 -21.37 -15.03 -11.39
C SER A 23 -20.39 -14.39 -12.39
N ASP A 24 -20.67 -13.16 -12.83
CA ASP A 24 -19.81 -12.42 -13.75
C ASP A 24 -18.43 -12.12 -13.14
N ALA A 25 -18.38 -11.72 -11.87
CA ALA A 25 -17.10 -11.51 -11.17
C ALA A 25 -16.29 -12.80 -11.07
N GLN A 26 -16.92 -13.94 -10.80
CA GLN A 26 -16.28 -15.25 -10.78
C GLN A 26 -15.77 -15.65 -12.16
N GLN A 27 -16.57 -15.43 -13.21
CA GLN A 27 -16.18 -15.70 -14.59
C GLN A 27 -15.01 -14.81 -15.05
N ALA A 28 -14.97 -13.55 -14.65
CA ALA A 28 -13.87 -12.64 -14.95
C ALA A 28 -12.54 -13.12 -14.35
N LEU A 29 -12.57 -13.64 -13.11
CA LEU A 29 -11.38 -14.21 -12.47
C LEU A 29 -10.92 -15.49 -13.18
N LEU A 30 -11.83 -16.37 -13.59
CA LEU A 30 -11.50 -17.56 -14.38
C LEU A 30 -10.90 -17.18 -15.75
N LEU A 31 -11.47 -16.19 -16.43
CA LEU A 31 -10.94 -15.69 -17.70
C LEU A 31 -9.49 -15.21 -17.52
N THR A 32 -9.22 -14.39 -16.50
CA THR A 32 -7.86 -13.92 -16.20
C THR A 32 -6.90 -15.06 -15.90
N ARG A 33 -7.33 -16.06 -15.11
CA ARG A 33 -6.52 -17.26 -14.83
C ARG A 33 -6.19 -18.05 -16.09
N ASN A 34 -7.18 -18.26 -16.96
CA ASN A 34 -7.01 -19.02 -18.20
C ASN A 34 -6.06 -18.32 -19.19
N HIS A 35 -6.02 -16.99 -19.18
CA HIS A 35 -5.10 -16.21 -20.02
C HIS A 35 -3.80 -15.80 -19.31
N ALA A 36 -3.59 -16.21 -18.06
CA ALA A 36 -2.48 -15.73 -17.23
C ALA A 36 -1.11 -15.95 -17.88
N SER A 37 -0.89 -17.12 -18.48
CA SER A 37 0.37 -17.43 -19.18
C SER A 37 0.60 -16.54 -20.40
N GLN A 38 -0.46 -16.17 -21.12
CA GLN A 38 -0.37 -15.28 -22.29
C GLN A 38 -0.03 -13.85 -21.88
N TRP A 39 -0.51 -13.43 -20.71
CA TRP A 39 -0.34 -12.06 -20.19
C TRP A 39 0.87 -11.89 -19.27
N GLY A 40 1.62 -12.97 -19.00
CA GLY A 40 2.75 -12.95 -18.07
C GLY A 40 2.33 -12.70 -16.61
N ILE A 41 1.10 -13.09 -16.25
CA ILE A 41 0.53 -12.93 -14.91
C ILE A 41 0.66 -14.27 -14.16
N ASN A 42 0.94 -14.22 -12.86
CA ASN A 42 0.89 -15.40 -12.02
C ASN A 42 -0.58 -15.75 -11.69
N PRO A 43 -1.12 -16.91 -12.14
CA PRO A 43 -2.53 -17.26 -11.93
C PRO A 43 -2.92 -17.43 -10.45
N GLU A 44 -1.93 -17.68 -9.58
CA GLU A 44 -2.11 -17.85 -8.13
C GLU A 44 -2.14 -16.51 -7.36
N ARG A 45 -1.90 -15.38 -8.04
CA ARG A 45 -1.86 -14.03 -7.41
C ARG A 45 -2.95 -13.10 -7.93
N ILE A 46 -4.04 -13.65 -8.46
CA ILE A 46 -5.20 -12.89 -8.95
C ILE A 46 -6.22 -12.74 -7.82
N GLY A 47 -6.54 -11.50 -7.46
CA GLY A 47 -7.51 -11.15 -6.43
C GLY A 47 -8.57 -10.16 -6.91
N TYR A 48 -9.51 -9.82 -6.02
CA TYR A 48 -10.54 -8.82 -6.30
C TYR A 48 -10.27 -7.51 -5.59
N VAL A 49 -10.64 -6.40 -6.23
CA VAL A 49 -10.85 -5.10 -5.60
C VAL A 49 -12.15 -4.51 -6.13
N GLY A 50 -13.09 -4.22 -5.24
CA GLY A 50 -14.39 -3.64 -5.61
C GLY A 50 -14.65 -2.32 -4.92
N PHE A 51 -15.43 -1.47 -5.58
CA PHE A 51 -15.78 -0.12 -5.12
C PHE A 51 -17.30 -0.01 -4.99
N SER A 52 -17.81 0.61 -3.91
CA SER A 52 -19.26 0.80 -3.73
C SER A 52 -20.04 -0.53 -3.78
N ALA A 53 -21.15 -0.58 -4.50
CA ALA A 53 -21.86 -1.80 -4.84
C ALA A 53 -20.96 -2.90 -5.44
N GLY A 54 -19.94 -2.53 -6.22
CA GLY A 54 -18.94 -3.46 -6.75
C GLY A 54 -18.10 -4.12 -5.66
N GLY A 55 -17.88 -3.44 -4.53
CA GLY A 55 -17.26 -4.04 -3.34
C GLY A 55 -18.13 -5.15 -2.74
N GLY A 56 -19.44 -4.92 -2.68
CA GLY A 56 -20.41 -5.95 -2.29
C GLY A 56 -20.47 -7.15 -3.23
N VAL A 57 -20.35 -6.91 -4.55
CA VAL A 57 -20.29 -7.97 -5.57
C VAL A 57 -19.06 -8.86 -5.36
N VAL A 58 -17.86 -8.28 -5.19
CA VAL A 58 -16.63 -9.08 -5.01
C VAL A 58 -16.59 -9.80 -3.66
N VAL A 59 -17.21 -9.24 -2.62
CA VAL A 59 -17.46 -9.94 -1.35
C VAL A 59 -18.35 -11.15 -1.59
N GLY A 60 -19.48 -10.98 -2.29
CA GLY A 60 -20.38 -12.08 -2.63
C GLY A 60 -19.72 -13.17 -3.49
N ALA A 61 -18.92 -12.76 -4.48
CA ALA A 61 -18.15 -13.65 -5.34
C ALA A 61 -17.15 -14.50 -4.54
N THR A 62 -16.53 -13.91 -3.51
CA THR A 62 -15.60 -14.61 -2.62
C THR A 62 -16.32 -15.53 -1.65
N VAL A 63 -17.39 -15.05 -1.01
CA VAL A 63 -18.20 -15.83 -0.04
C VAL A 63 -18.81 -17.07 -0.70
N ARG A 64 -19.22 -16.96 -1.96
CA ARG A 64 -19.79 -18.07 -2.75
C ARG A 64 -18.78 -18.75 -3.67
N ALA A 65 -17.48 -18.52 -3.47
CA ALA A 65 -16.46 -19.07 -4.33
C ALA A 65 -16.32 -20.59 -4.15
N THR A 66 -16.06 -21.27 -5.26
CA THR A 66 -15.51 -22.62 -5.28
C THR A 66 -13.98 -22.57 -5.21
N ALA A 67 -13.30 -23.70 -5.12
CA ALA A 67 -11.84 -23.73 -5.23
C ALA A 67 -11.32 -23.07 -6.51
N ALA A 68 -12.01 -23.23 -7.64
CA ALA A 68 -11.62 -22.66 -8.93
C ALA A 68 -11.81 -21.13 -9.00
N THR A 69 -12.81 -20.60 -8.28
CA THR A 69 -13.18 -19.17 -8.29
C THR A 69 -12.73 -18.41 -7.05
N MET A 70 -11.99 -19.05 -6.14
CA MET A 70 -11.46 -18.40 -4.94
C MET A 70 -10.33 -17.42 -5.31
N PRO A 71 -10.44 -16.11 -4.97
CA PRO A 71 -9.37 -15.14 -5.23
C PRO A 71 -8.20 -15.28 -4.25
N ALA A 72 -7.02 -14.81 -4.65
CA ALA A 72 -5.82 -14.79 -3.81
C ALA A 72 -5.92 -13.77 -2.67
N PHE A 73 -6.58 -12.63 -2.92
CA PHE A 73 -6.84 -11.56 -1.95
C PHE A 73 -8.19 -10.90 -2.26
N LEU A 74 -8.79 -10.26 -1.25
CA LEU A 74 -10.03 -9.50 -1.40
C LEU A 74 -9.84 -8.07 -0.87
N GLY A 75 -10.16 -7.08 -1.71
CA GLY A 75 -10.25 -5.68 -1.34
C GLY A 75 -11.66 -5.14 -1.57
N THR A 76 -12.20 -4.40 -0.61
CA THR A 76 -13.44 -3.65 -0.79
C THR A 76 -13.29 -2.22 -0.29
N LEU A 77 -13.63 -1.26 -1.16
CA LEU A 77 -13.59 0.16 -0.88
C LEU A 77 -15.03 0.64 -0.82
N TYR A 78 -15.43 1.10 0.38
CA TYR A 78 -16.77 1.59 0.73
C TYR A 78 -17.90 0.69 0.18
N GLY A 79 -17.64 -0.61 0.10
CA GLY A 79 -18.54 -1.63 -0.37
C GLY A 79 -18.83 -2.65 0.72
N PRO A 80 -19.90 -2.48 1.50
CA PRO A 80 -20.31 -3.48 2.47
C PRO A 80 -20.87 -4.72 1.76
N SER A 81 -21.08 -5.83 2.48
CA SER A 81 -21.71 -7.01 1.88
C SER A 81 -23.16 -6.72 1.49
N LEU A 82 -23.55 -7.22 0.32
CA LEU A 82 -24.92 -7.18 -0.21
C LEU A 82 -25.67 -8.51 -0.03
N ILE A 83 -24.99 -9.51 0.53
CA ILE A 83 -25.54 -10.82 0.86
C ILE A 83 -25.17 -11.20 2.30
N ASP A 84 -25.85 -12.20 2.85
CA ASP A 84 -25.47 -12.81 4.12
C ASP A 84 -24.07 -13.41 4.01
N VAL A 85 -23.20 -13.07 4.96
CA VAL A 85 -21.79 -13.49 4.96
C VAL A 85 -21.64 -14.77 5.79
N GLU A 86 -21.22 -15.83 5.12
CA GLU A 86 -20.63 -17.02 5.75
C GLU A 86 -19.21 -17.16 5.24
N VAL A 87 -18.23 -16.76 6.04
CA VAL A 87 -16.83 -16.70 5.58
C VAL A 87 -16.32 -18.12 5.28
N PRO A 88 -15.89 -18.40 4.03
CA PRO A 88 -15.30 -19.70 3.69
C PRO A 88 -14.05 -19.98 4.52
N LYS A 89 -13.81 -21.25 4.89
CA LYS A 89 -12.62 -21.64 5.67
C LYS A 89 -11.29 -21.28 4.98
N ASN A 90 -11.29 -21.26 3.66
CA ASN A 90 -10.16 -20.89 2.81
C ASN A 90 -10.30 -19.49 2.22
N ALA A 91 -11.12 -18.61 2.82
CA ALA A 91 -11.23 -17.24 2.35
C ALA A 91 -9.87 -16.54 2.45
N PRO A 92 -9.58 -15.61 1.51
CA PRO A 92 -8.31 -14.90 1.52
C PRO A 92 -8.30 -13.77 2.54
N GLY A 93 -7.13 -13.15 2.70
CA GLY A 93 -7.00 -11.91 3.45
C GLY A 93 -7.90 -10.81 2.87
N LEU A 94 -8.48 -10.00 3.76
CA LEU A 94 -9.44 -8.95 3.41
C LEU A 94 -8.88 -7.56 3.74
N PHE A 95 -8.87 -6.66 2.75
CA PHE A 95 -8.62 -5.23 2.93
C PHE A 95 -9.91 -4.44 2.79
N ILE A 96 -10.20 -3.56 3.74
CA ILE A 96 -11.37 -2.67 3.70
C ILE A 96 -10.93 -1.22 3.87
N GLY A 97 -11.39 -0.35 2.97
CA GLY A 97 -11.26 1.11 3.12
C GLY A 97 -12.63 1.79 3.10
N VAL A 98 -12.93 2.66 4.05
CA VAL A 98 -14.22 3.37 4.12
C VAL A 98 -14.09 4.75 4.76
N HIS A 99 -14.93 5.71 4.39
CA HIS A 99 -14.98 7.01 5.07
C HIS A 99 -15.98 7.00 6.24
N ALA A 100 -15.60 7.65 7.33
CA ALA A 100 -16.41 7.78 8.55
C ALA A 100 -17.69 8.60 8.34
N ASP A 101 -17.71 9.52 7.39
CA ASP A 101 -18.88 10.34 7.05
C ASP A 101 -19.89 9.64 6.14
N HIS A 102 -19.68 8.36 5.84
CA HIS A 102 -20.66 7.47 5.22
C HIS A 102 -21.18 6.42 6.23
N PRO A 103 -21.90 6.82 7.29
CA PRO A 103 -22.08 6.03 8.52
C PRO A 103 -22.69 4.64 8.31
N ASN A 104 -23.69 4.50 7.45
CA ASN A 104 -24.33 3.20 7.19
C ASN A 104 -23.40 2.21 6.48
N VAL A 105 -22.59 2.70 5.55
CA VAL A 105 -21.60 1.88 4.83
C VAL A 105 -20.42 1.56 5.73
N ALA A 106 -19.95 2.52 6.53
CA ALA A 106 -18.92 2.29 7.54
C ALA A 106 -19.36 1.21 8.53
N ALA A 107 -20.60 1.25 9.01
CA ALA A 107 -21.15 0.22 9.88
C ALA A 107 -21.19 -1.16 9.19
N GLY A 108 -21.59 -1.23 7.92
CA GLY A 108 -21.58 -2.46 7.13
C GLY A 108 -20.19 -3.04 6.90
N CYS A 109 -19.23 -2.20 6.54
CA CYS A 109 -17.82 -2.56 6.39
C CYS A 109 -17.21 -3.06 7.70
N MET A 110 -17.53 -2.43 8.83
CA MET A 110 -17.09 -2.88 10.15
C MET A 110 -17.73 -4.21 10.54
N ALA A 111 -19.01 -4.43 10.21
CA ALA A 111 -19.66 -5.72 10.42
C ALA A 111 -18.98 -6.84 9.59
N LEU A 112 -18.66 -6.56 8.32
CA LEU A 112 -17.94 -7.48 7.44
C LEU A 112 -16.56 -7.84 8.00
N PHE A 113 -15.80 -6.84 8.44
CA PHE A 113 -14.51 -7.04 9.11
C PHE A 113 -14.64 -8.00 10.30
N MET A 114 -15.66 -7.81 11.14
CA MET A 114 -15.89 -8.67 12.31
C MET A 114 -16.23 -10.11 11.91
N GLU A 115 -16.92 -10.36 10.79
CA GLU A 115 -17.16 -11.73 10.30
C GLU A 115 -15.84 -12.42 9.88
N TRP A 116 -14.93 -11.71 9.20
CA TRP A 116 -13.60 -12.24 8.89
C TRP A 116 -12.78 -12.54 10.15
N LYS A 117 -12.82 -11.65 11.15
CA LYS A 117 -12.13 -11.87 12.43
C LYS A 117 -12.70 -13.05 13.20
N LYS A 118 -14.02 -13.24 13.23
CA LYS A 118 -14.66 -14.41 13.85
C LYS A 118 -14.24 -15.72 13.19
N ALA A 119 -14.01 -15.71 11.88
CA ALA A 119 -13.52 -16.87 11.14
C ALA A 119 -12.02 -17.16 11.39
N GLY A 120 -11.31 -16.30 12.13
CA GLY A 120 -9.87 -16.44 12.37
C GLY A 120 -9.01 -16.08 11.15
N ILE A 121 -9.58 -15.39 10.16
CA ILE A 121 -8.90 -15.01 8.92
C ILE A 121 -8.33 -13.60 9.05
N ASP A 122 -7.23 -13.34 8.33
CA ASP A 122 -6.62 -12.02 8.33
C ASP A 122 -7.51 -10.98 7.64
N ALA A 123 -7.62 -9.82 8.26
CA ALA A 123 -8.38 -8.70 7.73
C ALA A 123 -7.85 -7.39 8.29
N GLU A 124 -7.85 -6.35 7.45
CA GLU A 124 -7.41 -5.00 7.76
C GLU A 124 -8.50 -3.99 7.37
N LEU A 125 -8.84 -3.08 8.30
CA LEU A 125 -9.89 -2.07 8.11
C LEU A 125 -9.31 -0.67 8.33
N HIS A 126 -9.45 0.17 7.31
CA HIS A 126 -9.09 1.58 7.34
C HIS A 126 -10.35 2.44 7.30
N VAL A 127 -10.55 3.23 8.37
CA VAL A 127 -11.64 4.21 8.45
C VAL A 127 -11.04 5.61 8.33
N TYR A 128 -11.32 6.24 7.20
CA TYR A 128 -10.82 7.57 6.85
C TYR A 128 -11.75 8.67 7.35
N GLY A 129 -11.20 9.84 7.65
CA GLY A 129 -11.97 10.98 8.18
C GLY A 129 -12.93 11.61 7.15
N LYS A 130 -13.43 12.81 7.49
CA LYS A 130 -14.35 13.56 6.62
C LYS A 130 -13.75 13.80 5.23
N TYR A 131 -14.58 13.59 4.23
CA TYR A 131 -14.22 13.61 2.84
C TYR A 131 -14.56 14.97 2.17
N THR A 132 -13.70 15.40 1.22
CA THR A 132 -13.88 16.67 0.48
C THR A 132 -13.71 16.56 -1.05
N GLY A 133 -13.63 15.35 -1.65
CA GLY A 133 -13.51 15.15 -3.11
C GLY A 133 -13.49 13.68 -3.56
N GLY A 134 -14.21 13.33 -4.65
CA GLY A 134 -14.52 11.98 -5.24
C GLY A 134 -14.14 10.68 -4.48
N MET A 135 -15.12 9.80 -4.18
CA MET A 135 -14.97 8.64 -3.26
C MET A 135 -13.96 7.65 -3.85
N PHE A 136 -12.82 7.44 -3.16
CA PHE A 136 -11.74 6.51 -3.54
C PHE A 136 -11.54 6.39 -5.07
N GLY A 137 -11.16 7.50 -5.72
CA GLY A 137 -11.14 7.60 -7.19
C GLY A 137 -11.54 8.96 -7.75
N GLY A 138 -11.77 9.95 -6.86
CA GLY A 138 -11.92 11.36 -7.21
C GLY A 138 -10.73 11.98 -7.90
N ASN A 139 -10.71 13.31 -8.00
CA ASN A 139 -9.70 14.07 -8.73
C ASN A 139 -8.31 13.88 -8.09
N GLN A 140 -7.64 12.77 -8.43
CA GLN A 140 -6.52 12.19 -7.70
C GLN A 140 -5.32 13.13 -7.57
N LEU A 141 -5.22 14.13 -8.42
CA LEU A 141 -4.18 15.15 -8.37
C LEU A 141 -4.32 16.11 -7.17
N LYS A 142 -5.53 16.31 -6.63
CA LYS A 142 -5.75 17.18 -5.46
C LYS A 142 -5.60 16.44 -4.12
N ASP A 143 -5.73 15.12 -4.12
CA ASP A 143 -5.98 14.35 -2.89
C ASP A 143 -4.74 13.58 -2.38
N ARG A 144 -3.66 13.44 -3.17
CA ARG A 144 -2.45 12.65 -2.81
C ARG A 144 -1.78 13.03 -1.48
N ASN A 145 -1.95 14.27 -1.02
CA ASN A 145 -1.38 14.74 0.26
C ASN A 145 -2.35 14.61 1.45
N THR A 146 -3.48 13.92 1.27
CA THR A 146 -4.43 13.63 2.35
C THR A 146 -4.37 12.15 2.72
N PRO A 147 -4.69 11.76 3.97
CA PRO A 147 -4.79 10.34 4.34
C PRO A 147 -5.72 9.56 3.40
N ASN A 148 -6.79 10.20 2.93
CA ASN A 148 -7.78 9.59 2.04
C ASN A 148 -7.22 9.33 0.64
N GLY A 149 -6.33 10.18 0.13
CA GLY A 149 -5.68 9.99 -1.17
C GLY A 149 -4.44 9.10 -1.13
N ALA A 150 -4.04 8.63 0.06
CA ALA A 150 -2.93 7.69 0.27
C ALA A 150 -3.38 6.23 0.45
N TRP A 151 -4.65 5.93 0.09
CA TRP A 151 -5.21 4.59 0.26
C TRP A 151 -4.54 3.56 -0.66
N GLN A 152 -4.11 3.98 -1.85
CA GLN A 152 -3.42 3.12 -2.82
C GLN A 152 -2.09 2.61 -2.27
N GLU A 153 -1.33 3.49 -1.62
CA GLU A 153 -0.06 3.19 -0.97
C GLU A 153 -0.26 2.26 0.23
N THR A 154 -1.34 2.49 0.98
CA THR A 154 -1.74 1.63 2.10
C THR A 154 -2.12 0.23 1.62
N PHE A 155 -2.95 0.16 0.57
CA PHE A 155 -3.36 -1.11 -0.05
C PHE A 155 -2.17 -1.85 -0.67
N TYR A 156 -1.28 -1.15 -1.37
CA TYR A 156 -0.05 -1.74 -1.91
C TYR A 156 0.86 -2.27 -0.80
N SER A 157 1.03 -1.52 0.28
CA SER A 157 1.81 -1.95 1.45
C SER A 157 1.21 -3.21 2.07
N TRP A 158 -0.12 -3.30 2.17
CA TRP A 158 -0.83 -4.49 2.62
C TRP A 158 -0.61 -5.69 1.68
N LEU A 159 -0.65 -5.49 0.36
CA LEU A 159 -0.37 -6.55 -0.62
C LEU A 159 1.05 -7.11 -0.47
N VAL A 160 2.04 -6.23 -0.26
CA VAL A 160 3.44 -6.63 -0.05
C VAL A 160 3.62 -7.35 1.29
N ALA A 161 3.03 -6.83 2.38
CA ALA A 161 3.09 -7.43 3.71
C ALA A 161 2.53 -8.87 3.72
N ASN A 162 1.46 -9.09 2.93
CA ASN A 162 0.82 -10.39 2.76
C ASN A 162 1.38 -11.22 1.60
N ARG A 163 2.46 -10.77 0.95
CA ARG A 163 3.17 -11.48 -0.12
C ARG A 163 2.33 -11.79 -1.36
N TYR A 164 1.26 -11.02 -1.60
CA TYR A 164 0.49 -11.07 -2.84
C TYR A 164 1.23 -10.39 -3.99
N VAL A 165 2.05 -9.40 -3.66
CA VAL A 165 2.95 -8.72 -4.59
C VAL A 165 4.36 -8.80 -4.03
N GLU A 166 5.34 -9.10 -4.88
CA GLU A 166 6.74 -9.00 -4.49
C GLU A 166 7.11 -7.55 -4.28
N SER A 167 7.78 -7.24 -3.17
CA SER A 167 8.40 -5.92 -3.01
C SER A 167 9.31 -5.69 -4.20
N VAL A 168 9.15 -4.55 -4.90
CA VAL A 168 10.04 -4.20 -6.00
C VAL A 168 11.48 -4.35 -5.53
N ALA A 169 12.29 -5.12 -6.27
CA ALA A 169 13.69 -5.34 -5.93
C ALA A 169 14.36 -3.99 -5.73
N GLN A 170 14.81 -3.76 -4.50
CA GLN A 170 15.40 -2.48 -4.14
C GLN A 170 16.72 -2.33 -4.91
N PRO A 171 16.95 -1.20 -5.59
CA PRO A 171 18.12 -1.03 -6.43
C PRO A 171 19.40 -1.08 -5.59
N VAL A 172 20.34 -1.94 -5.96
CA VAL A 172 21.67 -2.00 -5.34
C VAL A 172 22.69 -1.34 -6.26
N ALA A 173 23.51 -0.46 -5.71
CA ALA A 173 24.65 0.15 -6.41
C ALA A 173 25.93 -0.06 -5.61
N THR A 174 27.05 -0.17 -6.31
CA THR A 174 28.39 -0.24 -5.69
C THR A 174 29.04 1.13 -5.76
N ILE A 175 29.46 1.65 -4.60
CA ILE A 175 30.25 2.89 -4.48
C ILE A 175 31.64 2.55 -3.92
N THR A 176 32.56 3.53 -3.92
CA THR A 176 33.94 3.37 -3.46
C THR A 176 34.05 2.80 -2.05
N SER A 177 33.07 3.09 -1.19
CA SER A 177 33.06 2.66 0.22
C SER A 177 32.29 1.35 0.47
N GLY A 178 31.62 0.77 -0.54
CA GLY A 178 30.86 -0.48 -0.40
C GLY A 178 29.56 -0.51 -1.22
N ALA A 179 28.75 -1.56 -1.05
CA ALA A 179 27.44 -1.66 -1.70
C ALA A 179 26.36 -0.88 -0.91
N ILE A 180 25.46 -0.21 -1.63
CA ILE A 180 24.33 0.56 -1.09
C ILE A 180 23.01 0.11 -1.72
N GLN A 181 21.95 0.11 -0.93
CA GLN A 181 20.58 -0.20 -1.36
C GLN A 181 19.73 1.07 -1.35
N GLY A 182 19.15 1.43 -2.50
CA GLY A 182 18.26 2.58 -2.68
C GLY A 182 16.78 2.17 -2.69
N SER A 183 15.93 3.09 -3.11
CA SER A 183 14.49 2.90 -3.32
C SER A 183 14.10 3.17 -4.76
N LEU A 184 13.09 2.47 -5.26
CA LEU A 184 12.48 2.70 -6.57
C LEU A 184 11.03 3.16 -6.36
N ASN A 185 10.76 4.42 -6.68
CA ASN A 185 9.43 5.03 -6.62
C ASN A 185 9.15 5.72 -7.95
N ASP A 186 8.01 5.44 -8.58
CA ASP A 186 7.59 6.07 -9.85
C ASP A 186 8.71 6.11 -10.91
N GLU A 187 9.36 4.97 -11.13
CA GLU A 187 10.51 4.80 -12.05
C GLU A 187 11.81 5.51 -11.63
N ILE A 188 11.79 6.31 -10.56
CA ILE A 188 12.96 7.02 -10.06
C ILE A 188 13.67 6.15 -9.03
N VAL A 189 14.93 5.87 -9.31
CA VAL A 189 15.83 5.26 -8.34
C VAL A 189 16.44 6.35 -7.46
N SER A 190 16.23 6.25 -6.15
CA SER A 190 16.75 7.19 -5.17
C SER A 190 17.62 6.51 -4.11
N PHE A 191 18.81 7.05 -3.89
CA PHE A 191 19.69 6.65 -2.80
C PHE A 191 19.83 7.83 -1.84
N LYS A 192 19.35 7.67 -0.61
CA LYS A 192 19.33 8.70 0.43
C LYS A 192 20.28 8.31 1.56
N GLY A 193 20.90 9.31 2.17
CA GLY A 193 21.75 9.07 3.32
C GLY A 193 23.06 8.34 2.98
N ILE A 194 23.60 8.53 1.76
CA ILE A 194 24.85 7.89 1.33
C ILE A 194 26.02 8.54 2.08
N PRO A 195 26.79 7.78 2.89
CA PRO A 195 27.97 8.34 3.55
C PRO A 195 29.05 8.67 2.54
N TYR A 196 29.36 9.96 2.40
CA TYR A 196 30.45 10.41 1.52
C TYR A 196 31.67 10.91 2.30
N ALA A 197 31.48 11.34 3.55
CA ALA A 197 32.57 11.70 4.47
C ALA A 197 32.19 11.40 5.92
N GLN A 198 33.21 11.20 6.76
CA GLN A 198 33.09 11.05 8.22
C GLN A 198 33.96 12.10 8.91
N ALA A 199 33.47 12.70 9.98
CA ALA A 199 34.26 13.63 10.78
C ALA A 199 33.81 13.60 12.24
N GLU A 200 34.75 13.81 13.15
CA GLU A 200 34.40 14.29 14.47
C GLU A 200 33.77 15.69 14.39
N ARG A 201 33.03 16.08 15.41
CA ARG A 201 32.30 17.35 15.41
C ARG A 201 33.28 18.52 15.21
N PHE A 202 33.02 19.35 14.20
CA PHE A 202 33.84 20.50 13.81
C PHE A 202 35.26 20.18 13.31
N MET A 203 35.56 18.91 13.02
CA MET A 203 36.83 18.51 12.42
C MET A 203 36.72 18.44 10.89
N PRO A 204 37.86 18.52 10.16
CA PRO A 204 37.87 18.35 8.72
C PRO A 204 37.24 17.02 8.27
N PRO A 205 36.56 16.97 7.10
CA PRO A 205 35.99 15.74 6.59
C PRO A 205 37.08 14.72 6.24
N GLN A 206 36.90 13.49 6.70
CA GLN A 206 37.74 12.35 6.36
C GLN A 206 36.98 11.38 5.45
N LYS A 207 37.73 10.56 4.71
CA LYS A 207 37.15 9.49 3.89
C LYS A 207 36.39 8.51 4.79
N VAL A 208 35.23 8.06 4.32
CA VAL A 208 34.44 7.04 5.03
C VAL A 208 35.19 5.72 5.03
N THR A 209 35.21 5.04 6.17
CA THR A 209 35.75 3.68 6.27
C THR A 209 34.90 2.73 5.43
N PRO A 210 35.49 1.96 4.50
CA PRO A 210 34.74 0.99 3.71
C PRO A 210 34.03 -0.05 4.57
N TRP A 211 32.88 -0.55 4.11
CA TRP A 211 32.09 -1.58 4.80
C TRP A 211 31.92 -2.84 3.94
N SER A 212 31.68 -3.97 4.61
CA SER A 212 31.23 -5.21 3.98
C SER A 212 29.70 -5.29 3.97
N GLY A 213 29.13 -6.04 3.01
CA GLY A 213 27.69 -6.17 2.84
C GLY A 213 27.03 -4.95 2.14
N VAL A 214 25.69 -4.91 2.19
CA VAL A 214 24.88 -3.86 1.56
C VAL A 214 24.32 -2.93 2.64
N ARG A 215 24.64 -1.63 2.54
CA ARG A 215 24.14 -0.61 3.47
C ARG A 215 22.82 -0.03 2.97
N SER A 216 21.81 0.07 3.84
CA SER A 216 20.54 0.71 3.51
C SER A 216 20.69 2.22 3.35
N CYS A 217 20.32 2.72 2.17
CA CYS A 217 20.32 4.12 1.77
C CYS A 217 18.93 4.52 1.26
N THR A 218 17.88 4.18 2.02
CA THR A 218 16.48 4.50 1.69
C THR A 218 15.91 5.69 2.48
N ALA A 219 16.64 6.19 3.49
CA ALA A 219 16.23 7.29 4.35
C ALA A 219 17.28 8.41 4.40
N TYR A 220 16.84 9.65 4.65
CA TYR A 220 17.74 10.73 5.00
C TYR A 220 18.42 10.40 6.34
N GLY A 221 19.72 10.65 6.45
CA GLY A 221 20.36 10.48 7.74
C GLY A 221 20.29 11.72 8.63
N PRO A 222 20.97 11.67 9.78
CA PRO A 222 20.78 12.62 10.86
C PRO A 222 21.15 14.05 10.46
N TRP A 223 20.34 15.01 10.92
CA TRP A 223 20.58 16.43 10.73
C TRP A 223 21.66 16.90 11.71
N ALA A 224 22.61 17.70 11.22
CA ALA A 224 23.52 18.40 12.11
C ALA A 224 22.72 19.45 12.91
N LEU A 225 22.52 19.21 14.21
CA LEU A 225 21.83 20.18 15.06
C LEU A 225 22.62 21.50 15.11
N PRO A 226 22.03 22.65 14.72
CA PRO A 226 22.63 23.94 15.03
C PRO A 226 22.65 24.13 16.54
N ASN A 227 23.68 24.82 17.02
CA ASN A 227 23.98 25.02 18.44
C ASN A 227 22.71 25.34 19.27
N LEU A 228 22.27 24.41 20.13
CA LEU A 228 21.12 24.63 21.00
C LEU A 228 21.54 25.58 22.12
N SER A 229 21.22 26.87 21.99
CA SER A 229 21.32 27.79 23.12
C SER A 229 20.28 27.40 24.19
N PRO A 230 20.59 27.51 25.51
CA PRO A 230 19.70 27.03 26.58
C PRO A 230 18.32 27.70 26.67
N ARG A 231 18.04 28.74 25.87
CA ARG A 231 16.81 29.54 25.96
C ARG A 231 15.57 28.92 25.28
N ARG A 232 15.70 27.84 24.49
CA ARG A 232 14.56 27.24 23.75
C ARG A 232 13.90 26.02 24.42
N LEU A 233 13.96 25.89 25.75
CA LEU A 233 13.27 24.82 26.48
C LEU A 233 11.92 25.24 27.09
N ARG A 234 11.33 26.36 26.66
CA ARG A 234 10.02 26.83 27.15
C ARG A 234 8.98 26.93 26.04
N HIS A 235 8.67 25.84 25.34
CA HIS A 235 7.41 25.77 24.59
C HIS A 235 6.81 24.35 24.68
N PRO A 236 5.51 24.17 25.00
CA PRO A 236 4.93 22.85 25.28
C PRO A 236 4.69 21.96 24.06
N CYS A 237 4.96 22.42 22.83
CA CYS A 237 4.66 21.67 21.61
C CYS A 237 5.75 20.68 21.14
N THR A 238 6.82 20.45 21.90
CA THR A 238 7.94 19.58 21.48
C THR A 238 7.84 18.14 22.01
N SER A 239 6.65 17.54 22.00
CA SER A 239 6.49 16.12 22.36
C SER A 239 5.56 15.36 21.42
N PHE A 240 5.91 15.35 20.13
CA PHE A 240 5.59 14.22 19.25
C PHE A 240 6.89 13.77 18.59
N SER A 241 7.72 13.06 19.36
CA SER A 241 8.86 12.34 18.80
C SER A 241 8.53 10.86 18.82
N SER A 242 8.09 10.34 17.66
CA SER A 242 8.32 8.94 17.33
C SER A 242 9.80 8.64 17.58
N THR A 243 10.08 7.50 18.21
CA THR A 243 11.42 6.99 18.50
C THR A 243 12.18 6.69 17.21
N GLY A 244 12.59 7.74 16.50
CA GLY A 244 13.63 7.72 15.50
C GLY A 244 14.97 7.84 16.21
N ASN A 245 15.85 6.89 15.96
CA ASN A 245 17.19 6.73 16.52
C ASN A 245 17.89 8.08 16.73
N ARG A 246 17.99 8.54 17.99
CA ARG A 246 18.73 9.76 18.36
C ARG A 246 20.19 9.38 18.57
N PRO A 247 21.16 9.83 17.75
CA PRO A 247 22.56 9.55 18.04
C PRO A 247 23.05 10.42 19.20
N LEU A 248 23.65 9.75 20.21
CA LEU A 248 24.57 10.33 21.19
C LEU A 248 25.96 10.57 20.54
N PRO A 249 26.84 11.41 21.12
CA PRO A 249 27.88 12.13 20.37
C PRO A 249 29.07 11.24 19.99
N GLY A 250 29.66 11.51 18.82
CA GLY A 250 30.98 10.95 18.46
C GLY A 250 31.40 11.17 17.01
N VAL A 251 30.50 10.99 16.03
CA VAL A 251 30.85 11.12 14.61
C VAL A 251 29.68 11.71 13.83
N SER A 252 29.93 12.82 13.13
CA SER A 252 29.02 13.38 12.13
C SER A 252 29.35 12.75 10.78
N LEU A 253 28.43 11.94 10.25
CA LEU A 253 28.52 11.49 8.86
C LEU A 253 27.90 12.56 7.97
N ALA A 254 28.64 12.99 6.95
CA ALA A 254 28.10 13.83 5.90
C ALA A 254 27.46 12.93 4.85
N LEU A 255 26.20 13.23 4.50
CA LEU A 255 25.36 12.34 3.71
C LEU A 255 24.84 13.03 2.45
N LEU A 256 24.84 12.30 1.33
CA LEU A 256 24.33 12.75 0.04
C LEU A 256 23.03 12.04 -0.32
N THR A 257 22.18 12.72 -1.10
CA THR A 257 21.02 12.11 -1.78
C THR A 257 21.22 12.19 -3.29
N VAL A 258 21.04 11.06 -3.99
CA VAL A 258 21.17 10.96 -5.45
C VAL A 258 19.88 10.42 -6.03
N TRP A 259 19.46 11.03 -7.15
CA TRP A 259 18.30 10.61 -7.93
C TRP A 259 18.78 10.21 -9.33
N LYS A 260 18.31 9.07 -9.84
CA LYS A 260 18.56 8.62 -11.20
C LYS A 260 17.22 8.43 -11.91
N PHE A 261 17.04 9.15 -13.00
CA PHE A 261 15.91 8.99 -13.92
C PHE A 261 16.30 8.03 -15.04
N PRO A 262 15.44 7.09 -15.46
CA PRO A 262 15.65 6.36 -16.70
C PRO A 262 15.63 7.36 -17.86
N LEU A 263 16.68 7.37 -18.68
CA LEU A 263 16.65 8.07 -19.96
C LEU A 263 15.59 7.37 -20.82
N CYS A 264 14.53 8.09 -21.14
CA CYS A 264 13.53 7.63 -22.10
C CYS A 264 14.24 7.30 -23.41
N SER A 265 14.25 6.02 -23.81
CA SER A 265 14.81 5.60 -25.07
C SER A 265 13.96 6.16 -26.21
N ILE A 266 14.36 7.33 -26.72
CA ILE A 266 13.92 7.82 -28.03
C ILE A 266 14.37 6.77 -29.04
N ARG A 267 13.41 6.03 -29.63
CA ARG A 267 13.70 5.22 -30.81
C ARG A 267 14.05 6.18 -31.95
N PRO A 268 15.25 6.10 -32.57
CA PRO A 268 15.50 6.85 -33.78
C PRO A 268 14.84 6.12 -34.95
N SER A 269 13.66 6.58 -35.38
CA SER A 269 13.17 6.31 -36.73
C SER A 269 13.48 7.52 -37.61
N TRP A 270 14.70 7.55 -38.15
CA TRP A 270 15.02 8.32 -39.34
C TRP A 270 15.47 7.33 -40.42
N LYS A 271 14.61 7.11 -41.42
CA LYS A 271 14.98 6.69 -42.78
C LYS A 271 14.52 7.82 -43.71
N GLY A 272 15.42 8.25 -44.58
CA GLY A 272 15.31 9.46 -45.42
C GLY A 272 14.11 9.45 -46.38
N ILE A 273 13.72 10.62 -46.86
CA ILE A 273 14.29 11.48 -47.91
C ILE A 273 13.90 12.92 -47.59
#